data_AF-A0A1V5KGE8-F1
#
_entry.id   AF-A0A1V5KGE8-F1
#
_cell.length_a   1.000
_cell.length_b   1.000
_cell.length_c   1.000
_cell.angle_alpha   90.00
_cell.angle_beta   90.00
_cell.angle_gamma   90.00
#
_symmetry.space_group_name_H-M   'P 1'
#
loop_
_entity.id
_entity.type
_entity.pdbx_description
1 polymer ?
#
loop_
_entity_poly.entity_id
_entity_poly.type
_entity_poly.pdbx_seq_one_letter_code
_entity_poly.pdbx_strand_id
1 'polypeptide(L)'
;MQTSRLGSANPTIGAGYELYAIAAAIIGGTSLMGGEGTIGGTLIGALIIGVLNNGLTLMNIADEIKQIIIGLVIIIAVMADRRRRKQ
;
A
#
# COMPACT_ATOMS: atom_id res chain seq x y z
N MET A 1 -8.31 -33.52 -15.05
CA MET A 1 -8.30 -32.49 -16.10
C MET A 1 -9.22 -31.34 -15.68
N GLN A 2 -8.87 -30.14 -16.12
CA GLN A 2 -9.28 -28.81 -15.63
C GLN A 2 -10.76 -28.46 -15.87
N THR A 3 -11.64 -28.47 -14.84
CA THR A 3 -13.02 -27.96 -15.06
C THR A 3 -13.70 -27.29 -13.86
N SER A 4 -13.01 -27.04 -12.74
CA SER A 4 -13.55 -26.18 -11.66
C SER A 4 -12.81 -24.84 -11.58
N ARG A 5 -12.45 -24.26 -12.72
CA ARG A 5 -11.91 -22.89 -12.88
C ARG A 5 -13.02 -21.88 -13.21
N LEU A 6 -14.12 -21.90 -12.47
CA LEU A 6 -15.19 -20.91 -12.59
C LEU A 6 -15.61 -20.49 -11.19
N GLY A 7 -15.26 -19.26 -10.79
CA GLY A 7 -16.08 -18.54 -9.81
C GLY A 7 -15.42 -18.01 -8.55
N SER A 8 -14.14 -18.24 -8.28
CA SER A 8 -13.44 -17.52 -7.20
C SER A 8 -12.33 -16.65 -7.77
N ALA A 9 -12.72 -15.55 -8.42
CA ALA A 9 -12.00 -14.32 -8.09
C ALA A 9 -12.13 -14.20 -6.57
N ASN A 10 -11.15 -14.71 -5.82
CA ASN A 10 -11.17 -14.68 -4.38
C ASN A 10 -11.32 -13.19 -4.02
N PRO A 11 -12.50 -12.73 -3.55
CA PRO A 11 -12.78 -11.30 -3.44
C PRO A 11 -11.84 -10.65 -2.42
N THR A 12 -11.26 -11.48 -1.55
CA THR A 12 -10.18 -11.15 -0.63
C THR A 12 -8.90 -10.67 -1.33
N ILE A 13 -8.65 -11.02 -2.60
CA ILE A 13 -7.47 -10.55 -3.35
C ILE A 13 -7.52 -9.02 -3.54
N GLY A 14 -8.71 -8.43 -3.67
CA GLY A 14 -8.87 -6.97 -3.74
C GLY A 14 -8.96 -6.29 -2.37
N ALA A 15 -9.22 -7.07 -1.31
CA ALA A 15 -9.34 -6.51 0.04
C ALA A 15 -7.98 -5.99 0.50
N GLY A 16 -7.92 -4.70 0.81
CA GLY A 16 -6.68 -4.02 1.19
C GLY A 16 -5.93 -3.34 0.04
N TYR A 17 -6.29 -3.56 -1.22
CA TYR A 17 -5.69 -2.82 -2.36
C TYR A 17 -5.98 -1.33 -2.30
N GLU A 18 -7.14 -0.95 -1.78
CA GLU A 18 -7.47 0.44 -1.46
C GLU A 18 -6.50 1.02 -0.42
N LEU A 19 -6.18 0.25 0.62
CA LEU A 19 -5.27 0.65 1.68
C LEU A 19 -3.83 0.79 1.14
N TYR A 20 -3.41 -0.10 0.25
CA TYR A 20 -2.13 0.00 -0.47
C TYR A 20 -2.08 1.21 -1.41
N ALA A 21 -3.16 1.52 -2.11
CA ALA A 21 -3.25 2.67 -3.00
C ALA A 21 -3.13 3.99 -2.23
N ILE A 22 -3.83 4.10 -1.09
CA ILE A 22 -3.73 5.27 -0.19
C ILE A 22 -2.30 5.37 0.38
N ALA A 23 -1.70 4.25 0.81
CA ALA A 23 -0.33 4.23 1.32
C ALA A 23 0.68 4.74 0.28
N ALA A 24 0.60 4.22 -0.94
CA ALA A 24 1.45 4.61 -2.05
C ALA A 24 1.34 6.11 -2.37
N ALA A 25 0.12 6.66 -2.37
CA ALA A 25 -0.12 8.08 -2.57
C ALA A 25 0.57 8.94 -1.50
N ILE A 26 0.39 8.62 -0.22
CA ILE A 26 0.98 9.42 0.89
C ILE A 26 2.51 9.32 0.90
N ILE A 27 3.06 8.10 0.75
CA ILE A 27 4.51 7.88 0.70
C ILE A 27 5.10 8.63 -0.50
N GLY A 28 4.39 8.67 -1.62
CA GLY A 28 4.73 9.45 -2.80
C GLY A 28 4.62 10.97 -2.65
N GLY A 29 4.14 11.46 -1.50
CA GLY A 29 3.99 12.89 -1.21
C GLY A 29 2.69 13.49 -1.72
N THR A 30 1.68 12.67 -2.06
CA THR A 30 0.35 13.15 -2.44
C THR A 30 -0.50 13.43 -1.19
N SER A 31 -1.07 14.63 -1.15
CA SER A 31 -1.93 15.14 -0.10
C SER A 31 -3.23 14.32 0.01
N LEU A 32 -3.53 13.84 1.21
CA LEU A 32 -4.80 13.18 1.53
C LEU A 32 -6.03 14.10 1.42
N MET A 33 -5.86 15.40 1.67
CA MET A 33 -6.93 16.39 1.60
C MET A 33 -7.05 17.05 0.21
N GLY A 34 -6.25 16.60 -0.77
CA GLY A 34 -6.12 17.25 -2.07
C GLY A 34 -5.25 18.52 -2.01
N GLY A 35 -4.94 19.09 -3.17
CA GLY A 35 -4.22 20.36 -3.32
C GLY A 35 -2.72 20.27 -3.63
N GLU A 36 -2.02 19.21 -3.19
CA GLU A 36 -0.58 19.05 -3.38
C GLU A 36 -0.21 17.59 -3.66
N GLY A 37 0.68 17.34 -4.63
CA GLY A 37 1.11 16.00 -5.01
C GLY A 37 1.41 15.88 -6.51
N THR A 38 2.27 14.93 -6.89
CA THR A 38 2.57 14.65 -8.30
C THR A 38 2.34 13.18 -8.63
N ILE A 39 1.98 12.92 -9.89
CA ILE A 39 1.85 11.55 -10.42
C ILE A 39 3.18 10.80 -10.27
N GLY A 40 4.31 11.47 -10.54
CA GLY A 40 5.64 10.90 -10.42
C GLY A 40 5.97 10.46 -8.99
N GLY A 41 5.65 11.29 -7.98
CA GLY A 41 5.80 10.93 -6.57
C GLY A 41 4.96 9.71 -6.19
N THR A 42 3.70 9.67 -6.62
CA THR A 42 2.79 8.53 -6.36
C THR A 42 3.28 7.24 -7.00
N LEU A 43 3.82 7.28 -8.22
CA LEU A 43 4.42 6.12 -8.89
C LEU A 43 5.61 5.57 -8.11
N ILE A 44 6.47 6.45 -7.58
CA ILE A 44 7.59 6.05 -6.71
C ILE A 44 7.05 5.43 -5.42
N GLY A 45 6.02 6.03 -4.80
CA GLY A 45 5.37 5.47 -3.61
C GLY A 45 4.76 4.08 -3.86
N ALA A 46 4.14 3.87 -5.02
CA ALA A 46 3.60 2.57 -5.44
C ALA A 46 4.71 1.53 -5.63
N LEU A 47 5.84 1.92 -6.23
CA LEU A 47 7.01 1.07 -6.34
C LEU A 47 7.58 0.69 -4.97
N ILE A 48 7.63 1.63 -4.01
CA ILE A 48 8.10 1.35 -2.65
C ILE A 48 7.21 0.30 -1.97
N ILE A 49 5.88 0.47 -2.03
CA ILE A 49 4.94 -0.50 -1.47
C ILE A 49 5.06 -1.86 -2.17
N GLY A 50 5.21 -1.87 -3.49
CA GLY A 50 5.40 -3.10 -4.27
C GLY A 50 6.69 -3.84 -3.91
N VAL A 51 7.80 -3.13 -3.79
CA VAL A 51 9.09 -3.71 -3.37
C VAL A 51 9.03 -4.17 -1.91
N LEU A 52 8.37 -3.43 -1.02
CA LEU A 52 8.16 -3.84 0.38
C LEU A 52 7.39 -5.16 0.44
N ASN A 53 6.27 -5.27 -0.27
CA ASN A 53 5.46 -6.48 -0.29
C ASN A 53 6.24 -7.69 -0.86
N ASN A 54 6.98 -7.47 -1.95
CA ASN A 54 7.84 -8.50 -2.53
C ASN A 54 8.98 -8.90 -1.57
N GLY A 55 9.63 -7.93 -0.92
CA GLY A 55 10.71 -8.17 0.04
C GLY A 55 10.24 -8.98 1.24
N LEU A 56 9.11 -8.60 1.84
CA LEU A 56 8.50 -9.37 2.94
C LEU A 56 8.12 -10.79 2.52
N THR A 57 7.70 -10.97 1.26
CA THR A 57 7.40 -12.30 0.70
C THR A 57 8.66 -13.14 0.50
N LEU A 58 9.75 -12.55 0.02
CA LEU A 58 11.05 -13.22 -0.12
C LEU A 58 11.65 -13.61 1.24
N MET A 59 11.37 -12.83 2.29
CA MET A 59 11.74 -13.14 3.67
C MET A 59 10.84 -14.21 4.32
N ASN A 60 9.89 -14.78 3.56
CA ASN A 60 8.95 -15.81 4.01
C ASN A 60 8.14 -15.38 5.25
N ILE A 61 7.82 -14.08 5.35
CA ILE A 61 6.96 -13.55 6.41
C ILE A 61 5.51 -13.94 6.10
N ALA A 62 4.78 -14.34 7.13
CA ALA A 62 3.36 -14.70 7.01
C ALA A 62 2.51 -13.48 6.63
N ASP A 63 1.45 -13.69 5.84
CA ASP A 63 0.64 -12.59 5.31
C ASP A 63 -0.09 -11.80 6.41
N GLU A 64 -0.43 -12.43 7.54
CA GLU A 64 -1.03 -11.72 8.69
C GLU A 64 -0.07 -10.67 9.26
N ILE A 65 1.23 -10.99 9.32
CA ILE A 65 2.26 -10.07 9.78
C ILE A 65 2.54 -9.00 8.73
N LYS A 66 2.52 -9.33 7.43
CA LYS A 66 2.65 -8.31 6.37
C LYS A 66 1.57 -7.24 6.51
N GLN A 67 0.32 -7.65 6.75
CA GLN A 67 -0.79 -6.71 6.91
C GLN A 67 -0.59 -5.75 8.10
N ILE A 68 -0.03 -6.25 9.21
CA ILE A 68 0.34 -5.42 10.37
C ILE A 68 1.47 -4.44 10.00
N ILE A 69 2.53 -4.91 9.34
CA ILE A 69 3.68 -4.09 8.92
C ILE A 69 3.20 -2.95 8.00
N ILE A 70 2.37 -3.27 7.02
CA ILE A 70 1.82 -2.30 6.08
C ILE A 70 0.94 -1.27 6.79
N GLY A 71 0.07 -1.71 7.71
CA GLY A 71 -0.72 -0.79 8.54
C GLY A 71 0.17 0.17 9.34
N LEU A 72 1.28 -0.33 9.89
CA LEU A 72 2.22 0.46 10.66
C LEU A 72 2.97 1.49 9.79
N VAL A 73 3.38 1.10 8.58
CA VAL A 73 3.97 2.00 7.57
C VAL A 73 3.01 3.14 7.23
N ILE A 74 1.72 2.84 7.07
CA ILE A 74 0.70 3.85 6.76
C ILE A 74 0.54 4.84 7.91
N ILE A 75 0.47 4.36 9.16
CA ILE A 75 0.37 5.24 10.33
C ILE A 75 1.56 6.20 10.39
N ILE A 76 2.78 5.70 10.14
CA ILE A 76 3.98 6.53 10.09
C ILE A 76 3.91 7.55 8.95
N ALA A 77 3.51 7.11 7.75
CA ALA A 77 3.38 7.98 6.59
C ALA A 77 2.37 9.11 6.84
N VAL A 78 1.21 8.80 7.41
CA VAL A 78 0.18 9.80 7.78
C VAL A 78 0.68 10.75 8.86
N MET A 79 1.39 10.24 9.87
CA MET A 79 1.96 11.08 10.93
C MET A 79 2.99 12.06 10.37
N ALA A 80 3.82 11.60 9.42
CA ALA A 80 4.78 12.44 8.72
C ALA A 80 4.09 13.50 7.84
N ASP A 81 3.04 13.12 7.08
CA ASP A 81 2.23 14.07 6.30
C ASP A 81 1.62 15.16 7.19
N ARG A 82 1.03 14.77 8.33
CA ARG A 82 0.44 15.71 9.29
C ARG A 82 1.46 16.68 9.90
N ARG A 83 2.70 16.22 10.14
CA ARG A 83 3.77 17.09 10.64
C ARG A 83 4.27 18.06 9.58
N ARG A 84 4.41 17.61 8.33
CA ARG A 84 4.77 18.48 7.20
C ARG A 84 3.77 19.61 7.00
N ARG A 85 2.48 19.36 7.17
CA ARG A 85 1.44 20.42 7.07
C ARG A 85 1.43 21.43 8.21
N LYS A 86 2.01 21.09 9.37
CA LYS A 86 2.07 21.98 10.53
C LYS A 86 3.29 22.90 10.48
N GLN A 87 4.19 22.70 9.52
CA GLN A 87 5.28 23.61 9.19
C GLN A 87 4.92 24.39 7.94
#